data_AF-A0A924ML32-F1
#
_entry.id   AF-A0A924ML32-F1
#
_cell.length_a   1.000
_cell.length_b   1.000
_cell.length_c   1.000
_cell.angle_alpha   90.00
_cell.angle_beta   90.00
_cell.angle_gamma   90.00
#
_symmetry.space_group_name_H-M   'P 1'
#
loop_
_entity.id
_entity.type
_entity.pdbx_description
1 polymer ?
#
loop_
_entity_poly.entity_id
_entity_poly.type
_entity_poly.pdbx_seq_one_letter_code
_entity_poly.pdbx_strand_id
1 'polypeptide(L)'
;MLRERWTPFTHSELVFYRRAVGIFCIVEMTTTLIWWDEKMAYFEHRMTQGGQVSAIVYSRGACYAAGKRIPIDQCSKGAQPAPPSVRPDIVNAWTVADVEFKKGA
;
A
#
# COMPACT_ATOMS: atom_id res chain seq x y z
N MET A 1 9.64 -8.05 -9.68
CA MET A 1 9.48 -9.02 -8.57
C MET A 1 10.24 -10.31 -8.82
N LEU A 2 9.92 -11.11 -9.85
CA LEU A 2 10.60 -12.41 -10.11
C LEU A 2 12.13 -12.33 -10.30
N ARG A 3 12.64 -11.27 -10.93
CA ARG A 3 14.09 -11.08 -11.16
C ARG A 3 14.87 -10.71 -9.89
N GLU A 4 14.24 -9.99 -8.96
CA GLU A 4 14.87 -9.51 -7.71
C GLU A 4 14.47 -10.39 -6.49
N ARG A 5 13.67 -11.44 -6.72
CA ARG A 5 13.25 -12.46 -5.72
C ARG A 5 12.68 -11.93 -4.41
N TRP A 6 12.07 -10.74 -4.44
CA TRP A 6 11.35 -10.19 -3.30
C TRP A 6 9.83 -10.23 -3.54
N THR A 7 9.09 -10.36 -2.45
CA THR A 7 7.62 -10.38 -2.41
C THR A 7 7.12 -9.28 -1.46
N PRO A 8 6.16 -8.43 -1.87
CA PRO A 8 5.52 -7.50 -0.95
C PRO A 8 4.58 -8.27 -0.02
N PHE A 9 4.56 -7.88 1.25
CA PHE A 9 3.65 -8.41 2.25
C PHE A 9 2.87 -7.27 2.90
N THR A 10 1.58 -7.19 2.58
CA THR A 10 0.66 -6.22 3.18
C THR A 10 0.47 -6.52 4.66
N HIS A 11 0.64 -5.51 5.51
CA HIS A 11 0.42 -5.64 6.95
C HIS A 11 -0.94 -5.09 7.38
N SER A 12 -1.43 -4.05 6.72
CA SER A 12 -2.71 -3.43 7.07
C SER A 12 -3.18 -2.51 5.94
N GLU A 13 -4.50 -2.34 5.85
CA GLU A 13 -5.15 -1.50 4.85
C GLU A 13 -6.27 -0.67 5.46
N LEU A 14 -6.52 0.49 4.88
CA LEU A 14 -7.66 1.36 5.13
C LEU A 14 -8.46 1.48 3.84
N VAL A 15 -9.72 1.04 3.86
CA VAL A 15 -10.55 0.96 2.66
C VAL A 15 -11.74 1.90 2.79
N PHE A 16 -11.90 2.79 1.81
CA PHE A 16 -13.03 3.70 1.71
C PHE A 16 -13.83 3.40 0.44
N TYR A 17 -14.97 2.73 0.60
CA TYR A 17 -15.92 2.50 -0.49
C TYR A 17 -16.78 3.75 -0.70
N ARG A 18 -16.78 4.26 -1.92
CA ARG A 18 -17.63 5.38 -2.34
C ARG A 18 -18.89 4.92 -3.06
N ARG A 19 -18.84 3.73 -3.68
CA ARG A 19 -19.94 3.12 -4.42
C ARG A 19 -19.89 1.61 -4.25
N ALA A 20 -21.05 0.97 -4.36
CA ALA A 20 -21.12 -0.48 -4.46
C ALA A 20 -20.39 -0.95 -5.74
N VAL A 21 -19.54 -1.95 -5.60
CA VAL A 21 -18.95 -2.67 -6.73
C VAL A 21 -19.85 -3.86 -7.02
N GLY A 22 -20.28 -3.99 -8.28
CA GLY A 22 -21.06 -5.14 -8.70
C GLY A 22 -20.25 -6.44 -8.53
N ILE A 23 -20.91 -7.50 -8.04
CA ILE A 23 -20.30 -8.82 -7.99
C ILE A 23 -19.99 -9.25 -9.44
N PHE A 24 -18.82 -9.87 -9.66
CA PHE A 24 -18.33 -10.30 -10.98
C PHE A 24 -18.00 -9.18 -11.99
N CYS A 25 -17.91 -7.93 -11.53
CA CYS A 25 -17.49 -6.83 -12.40
C CYS A 25 -15.96 -6.73 -12.48
N ILE A 26 -15.46 -6.28 -13.64
CA ILE A 26 -14.06 -5.91 -13.81
C ILE A 26 -13.85 -4.56 -13.09
N VAL A 27 -12.85 -4.53 -12.22
CA VAL A 27 -12.38 -3.32 -11.54
C VAL A 27 -11.00 -2.98 -12.07
N GLU A 28 -10.83 -1.75 -12.51
CA GLU A 28 -9.52 -1.21 -12.83
C GLU A 28 -8.90 -0.65 -11.56
N MET A 29 -7.62 -0.94 -11.32
CA MET A 29 -6.92 -0.46 -10.13
C MET A 29 -5.60 0.19 -10.55
N THR A 30 -5.44 1.45 -10.17
CA THR A 30 -4.14 2.13 -10.22
C THR A 30 -3.52 2.12 -8.85
N THR A 31 -2.28 1.63 -8.75
CA THR A 31 -1.51 1.61 -7.49
C THR A 31 -0.38 2.62 -7.59
N THR A 32 -0.24 3.46 -6.57
CA THR A 32 0.80 4.47 -6.47
C THR A 32 1.53 4.30 -5.15
N LEU A 33 2.87 4.20 -5.19
CA LEU A 33 3.71 4.29 -4.00
C LEU A 33 3.71 5.76 -3.53
N ILE A 34 3.04 6.04 -2.41
CA ILE A 34 2.84 7.41 -1.93
C ILE A 34 3.87 7.83 -0.88
N TRP A 35 4.50 6.87 -0.20
CA TRP A 35 5.55 7.12 0.79
C TRP A 35 6.22 5.82 1.19
N TRP A 36 7.34 5.91 1.90
CA TRP A 36 8.01 4.79 2.54
C TRP A 36 8.84 5.24 3.74
N ASP A 37 9.16 4.31 4.62
CA ASP A 37 10.17 4.49 5.65
C ASP A 37 11.15 3.31 5.63
N GLU A 38 12.02 3.20 6.64
CA GLU A 38 12.99 2.12 6.77
C GLU A 38 12.36 0.71 6.81
N LYS A 39 11.07 0.62 7.18
CA LYS A 39 10.38 -0.63 7.47
C LYS A 39 9.27 -0.95 6.46
N MET A 40 8.54 0.06 6.00
CA MET A 40 7.29 -0.11 5.27
C MET A 40 7.20 0.80 4.04
N ALA A 41 6.61 0.26 2.98
CA ALA A 41 6.07 1.00 1.85
C ALA A 41 4.59 1.33 2.10
N TYR A 42 4.14 2.49 1.65
CA TYR A 42 2.75 2.93 1.74
C TYR A 42 2.22 3.20 0.34
N PHE A 43 1.05 2.64 0.02
CA PHE A 43 0.44 2.73 -1.29
C PHE A 43 -0.95 3.36 -1.21
N GLU A 44 -1.31 4.10 -2.24
CA GLU A 44 -2.70 4.40 -2.58
C GLU A 44 -3.12 3.49 -3.73
N HIS A 45 -4.28 2.86 -3.61
CA HIS A 45 -4.96 2.15 -4.67
C HIS A 45 -6.26 2.87 -5.00
N ARG A 46 -6.36 3.33 -6.25
CA ARG A 46 -7.57 3.93 -6.79
C ARG A 46 -8.29 2.90 -7.64
N MET A 47 -9.46 2.46 -7.19
CA MET A 47 -10.29 1.50 -7.89
C MET A 47 -11.38 2.20 -8.68
N THR A 48 -11.52 1.86 -9.96
CA THR A 48 -12.52 2.41 -10.88
C THR A 48 -13.34 1.31 -11.56
N GLN A 49 -14.61 1.60 -11.80
CA GLN A 49 -15.52 0.79 -12.59
C GLN A 49 -16.25 1.72 -13.59
N GLY A 50 -16.15 1.43 -14.89
CA GLY A 50 -16.74 2.29 -15.92
C GLY A 50 -16.26 3.75 -15.84
N GLY A 51 -14.98 3.96 -15.52
CA GLY A 51 -14.39 5.30 -15.35
C GLY A 51 -14.76 6.03 -14.06
N GLN A 52 -15.61 5.45 -13.19
CA GLN A 52 -15.97 6.05 -11.92
C GLN A 52 -15.23 5.41 -10.75
N VAL A 53 -14.78 6.22 -9.78
CA VAL A 53 -14.14 5.71 -8.57
C VAL A 53 -15.16 4.96 -7.70
N SER A 54 -14.85 3.70 -7.41
CA SER A 54 -15.63 2.84 -6.52
C SER A 54 -15.04 2.78 -5.12
N ALA A 55 -13.70 2.73 -5.00
CA ALA A 55 -13.00 2.72 -3.73
C ALA A 55 -11.64 3.43 -3.81
N ILE A 56 -11.21 3.96 -2.66
CA ILE A 56 -9.82 4.34 -2.41
C ILE A 56 -9.33 3.46 -1.27
N VAL A 57 -8.20 2.78 -1.49
CA VAL A 57 -7.54 1.96 -0.48
C VAL A 57 -6.18 2.56 -0.20
N TYR A 58 -5.84 2.71 1.07
CA TYR A 58 -4.47 2.94 1.46
C TYR A 58 -3.92 1.68 2.13
N SER A 59 -2.81 1.17 1.65
CA SER A 59 -2.17 -0.02 2.21
C SER A 59 -0.76 0.30 2.67
N ARG A 60 -0.25 -0.53 3.59
CA ARG A 60 1.18 -0.55 3.89
C ARG A 60 1.69 -1.96 4.05
N GLY A 61 2.95 -2.15 3.70
CA GLY A 61 3.58 -3.46 3.75
C GLY A 61 5.09 -3.38 3.73
N ALA A 62 5.72 -4.52 3.98
CA ALA A 62 7.17 -4.67 3.86
C ALA A 62 7.52 -5.64 2.76
N CYS A 63 8.73 -5.54 2.25
CA CYS A 63 9.24 -6.46 1.24
C CYS A 63 10.10 -7.53 1.91
N TYR A 64 9.95 -8.78 1.44
CA TYR A 64 10.69 -9.92 1.94
C TYR A 64 11.40 -10.64 0.81
N ALA A 65 12.65 -11.04 1.05
CA ALA A 65 13.43 -11.90 0.16
C ALA A 65 14.03 -13.04 0.99
N ALA A 66 13.84 -14.29 0.55
CA ALA A 66 14.32 -15.49 1.24
C ALA A 66 13.99 -15.50 2.76
N GLY A 67 12.76 -15.09 3.11
CA GLY A 67 12.26 -15.06 4.50
C GLY A 67 12.77 -13.88 5.34
N LYS A 68 13.63 -13.01 4.79
CA LYS A 68 14.15 -11.82 5.49
C LYS A 68 13.50 -10.56 4.94
N ARG A 69 13.17 -9.62 5.83
CA ARG A 69 12.72 -8.28 5.43
C ARG A 69 13.89 -7.56 4.74
N ILE A 70 13.61 -6.91 3.62
CA ILE A 70 14.57 -6.07 2.90
C ILE A 70 14.12 -4.60 2.95
N PRO A 71 15.08 -3.65 2.96
CA PRO A 71 14.79 -2.22 2.86
C PRO A 71 13.98 -1.88 1.61
N ILE A 72 13.04 -0.93 1.72
CA ILE A 72 12.15 -0.63 0.59
C ILE A 72 12.93 0.05 -0.54
N ASP A 73 13.97 0.84 -0.24
CA ASP A 73 14.84 1.46 -1.24
C ASP A 73 15.56 0.45 -2.15
N GLN A 74 15.77 -0.77 -1.69
CA GLN A 74 16.29 -1.84 -2.51
C GLN A 74 15.23 -2.40 -3.46
N CYS A 75 13.96 -2.46 -3.04
CA CYS A 75 12.89 -3.05 -3.84
C CYS A 75 12.20 -2.06 -4.79
N SER A 76 12.26 -0.75 -4.52
CA SER A 76 11.66 0.27 -5.39
C SER A 76 12.62 0.82 -6.44
N LYS A 77 13.83 0.27 -6.59
CA LYS A 77 14.76 0.72 -7.65
C LYS A 77 14.05 0.70 -9.01
N GLY A 78 13.79 1.88 -9.58
CA GLY A 78 13.05 2.06 -10.83
C GLY A 78 11.54 2.32 -10.69
N ALA A 79 11.01 2.43 -9.47
CA ALA A 79 9.66 2.91 -9.22
C ALA A 79 9.57 4.39 -9.63
N GLN A 80 8.58 4.69 -10.47
CA GLN A 80 8.30 6.04 -10.94
C GLN A 80 6.81 6.33 -10.74
N PRO A 81 6.45 7.52 -10.22
CA PRO A 81 7.35 8.56 -9.71
C PRO A 81 8.03 8.18 -8.39
N ALA A 82 9.14 8.85 -8.06
CA ALA A 82 9.71 8.78 -6.72
C ALA A 82 8.67 9.28 -5.69
N PRO A 83 8.59 8.67 -4.50
CA PRO A 83 7.67 9.14 -3.48
C PRO A 83 7.99 10.61 -3.09
N PRO A 84 6.97 11.40 -2.71
CA PRO A 84 7.15 12.77 -2.20
C PRO A 84 8.16 12.79 -1.06
N SER A 85 8.94 13.86 -0.88
CA SER A 85 9.94 13.98 0.19
C SER A 85 9.33 14.18 1.59
N VAL A 86 8.07 14.58 1.65
CA VAL A 86 7.32 14.85 2.89
C VAL A 86 6.35 13.71 3.14
N ARG A 87 6.33 13.20 4.38
CA ARG A 87 5.39 12.17 4.82
C ARG A 87 3.94 12.70 4.70
N PRO A 88 3.07 12.05 3.90
CA PRO A 88 1.68 12.46 3.76
C PRO A 88 0.85 12.24 5.03
N ASP A 89 -0.13 13.10 5.31
CA ASP A 89 -0.97 13.01 6.52
C ASP A 89 -1.73 11.69 6.65
N ILE A 90 -2.18 11.10 5.54
CA ILE A 90 -2.87 9.80 5.55
C ILE A 90 -2.01 8.69 6.16
N VAL A 91 -0.68 8.79 6.07
CA VAL A 91 0.28 7.85 6.67
C VAL A 91 0.25 7.94 8.20
N ASN A 92 -0.20 9.06 8.78
CA ASN A 92 -0.31 9.21 10.22
C ASN A 92 -1.50 8.46 10.83
N ALA A 93 -2.48 8.05 10.00
CA ALA A 93 -3.65 7.29 10.45
C ALA A 93 -3.26 5.95 11.12
N TRP A 94 -2.16 5.33 10.70
CA TRP A 94 -1.71 4.06 11.26
C TRP A 94 -1.04 4.16 12.62
N THR A 95 -0.48 5.32 12.99
CA THR A 95 0.19 5.47 14.29
C THR A 95 -0.77 5.16 15.43
N VAL A 96 -2.02 5.63 15.31
CA VAL A 96 -3.08 5.38 16.30
C VAL A 96 -3.56 3.93 16.25
N ALA A 97 -3.83 3.41 15.04
CA ALA A 97 -4.30 2.04 14.87
C ALA A 97 -3.28 0.99 15.36
N ASP A 98 -1.98 1.24 15.19
CA ASP A 98 -0.90 0.38 15.66
C ASP A 98 -0.84 0.26 17.17
N VAL A 99 -1.07 1.37 17.88
CA VAL A 99 -1.08 1.38 19.34
C VAL A 99 -2.19 0.48 19.86
N GLU A 100 -3.37 0.53 19.25
CA GLU A 100 -4.50 -0.33 19.64
C GLU A 100 -4.27 -1.79 19.26
N PHE A 101 -3.78 -2.08 18.04
CA PHE A 101 -3.52 -3.45 17.61
C PHE A 101 -2.51 -4.17 18.53
N LYS A 102 -1.44 -3.47 18.94
CA LYS A 102 -0.41 -4.04 19.84
C LYS A 102 -0.88 -4.33 21.26
N LYS A 103 -2.02 -3.77 21.70
CA LYS A 103 -2.58 -4.11 23.02
C LYS A 103 -3.17 -5.53 23.03
N GLY A 104 -3.50 -6.08 21.87
CA GLY A 104 -4.15 -7.39 21.72
C GLY A 104 -3.29 -8.48 21.07
N ALA A 105 -2.02 -8.21 20.78
CA ALA A 105 -1.07 -9.14 20.15
C ALA A 105 0.05 -9.52 21.12
#